data_AF-A0A2D5D0A6-F1
#
_entry.id   AF-A0A2D5D0A6-F1
#
_cell.length_a   1.000
_cell.length_b   1.000
_cell.length_c   1.000
_cell.angle_alpha   90.00
_cell.angle_beta   90.00
_cell.angle_gamma   90.00
#
_symmetry.space_group_name_H-M   'P 1'
#
loop_
_entity.id
_entity.type
_entity.pdbx_description
1 polymer ?
#
loop_
_entity_poly.entity_id
_entity_poly.type
_entity_poly.pdbx_seq_one_letter_code
_entity_poly.pdbx_strand_id
1 'polypeptide(L)'
;MLSTGCTASPDIEPVKTEINFTDTPSGTAVNAPIPEALHSTAELPVSNPAHLDLAESYIGTTELTGNNDGLEVEQFLGSVGLSKGNPYCAAFISYILDETPGIKSPTIRTALASKFITNSSIDAKKVLRGTEAIPDGTIVIWQKGNTIFGHAGFVEEQLSRSEFTTIEANTGSGTYGDQSDGDGVWRRQRSIMPGNYFRITNFTRVEYERKA
;
A
#
# COMPACT_ATOMS: atom_id res chain seq x y z
N MET A 1 15.20 8.98 73.15
CA MET A 1 13.99 9.39 72.41
C MET A 1 13.98 8.61 71.10
N LEU A 2 12.93 7.80 70.91
CA LEU A 2 12.25 7.35 69.67
C LEU A 2 13.10 7.11 68.39
N SER A 3 12.93 6.06 67.57
CA SER A 3 12.04 4.90 67.52
C SER A 3 12.35 4.16 66.20
N THR A 4 12.36 2.82 66.22
CA THR A 4 11.99 1.86 65.14
C THR A 4 12.67 1.99 63.76
N GLY A 5 13.43 1.04 63.23
CA GLY A 5 13.16 -0.41 63.15
C GLY A 5 12.61 -0.73 61.76
N CYS A 6 13.39 -1.41 60.91
CA CYS A 6 12.86 -2.03 59.69
C CYS A 6 13.45 -3.44 59.57
N THR A 7 12.57 -4.43 59.72
CA THR A 7 12.85 -5.87 59.67
C THR A 7 12.54 -6.44 58.29
N ALA A 8 13.48 -7.25 57.80
CA ALA A 8 13.43 -8.40 56.89
C ALA A 8 12.28 -8.57 55.85
N SER A 9 12.68 -8.96 54.63
CA SER A 9 12.05 -10.10 53.94
C SER A 9 13.00 -10.76 52.91
N PRO A 10 12.80 -12.06 52.62
CA PRO A 10 13.86 -12.98 52.18
C PRO A 10 14.02 -13.11 50.66
N ASP A 11 15.21 -13.58 50.27
CA ASP A 11 15.56 -14.01 48.92
C ASP A 11 14.62 -15.12 48.41
N ILE A 12 13.95 -14.86 47.30
CA ILE A 12 13.17 -15.85 46.54
C ILE A 12 14.01 -16.29 45.35
N GLU A 13 14.44 -17.56 45.35
CA GLU A 13 15.00 -18.18 44.16
C GLU A 13 13.92 -18.40 43.08
N PRO A 14 14.25 -18.22 41.79
CA PRO A 14 13.29 -18.45 40.71
C PRO A 14 13.05 -19.94 40.48
N VAL A 15 11.81 -20.37 40.73
CA VAL A 15 11.29 -21.68 40.32
C VAL A 15 11.25 -21.76 38.80
N LYS A 16 11.94 -22.77 38.24
CA LYS A 16 11.82 -23.19 36.85
C LYS A 16 10.44 -23.80 36.60
N THR A 17 9.69 -23.22 35.68
CA THR A 17 8.52 -23.87 35.08
C THR A 17 8.76 -23.98 33.58
N GLU A 18 9.18 -25.18 33.14
CA GLU A 18 9.13 -25.55 31.72
C GLU A 18 7.67 -25.71 31.33
N ILE A 19 7.17 -24.80 30.50
CA ILE A 19 5.86 -24.90 29.85
C ILE A 19 6.06 -25.50 28.46
N ASN A 20 5.79 -26.81 28.35
CA ASN A 20 5.66 -27.49 27.07
C ASN A 20 4.38 -27.02 26.38
N PHE A 21 4.50 -26.19 25.35
CA PHE A 21 3.43 -25.88 24.42
C PHE A 21 3.37 -26.95 23.32
N THR A 22 2.70 -28.05 23.61
CA THR A 22 2.14 -28.92 22.57
C THR A 22 0.65 -29.04 22.85
N ASP A 23 -0.14 -28.18 22.20
CA ASP A 23 -1.53 -28.43 21.81
C ASP A 23 -2.11 -27.16 21.16
N THR A 24 -1.95 -27.05 19.84
CA THR A 24 -2.72 -26.10 19.03
C THR A 24 -3.97 -26.81 18.53
N PRO A 25 -5.19 -26.40 18.89
CA PRO A 25 -6.37 -26.93 18.24
C PRO A 25 -6.46 -26.40 16.82
N SER A 26 -6.53 -27.33 15.88
CA SER A 26 -6.81 -27.11 14.46
C SER A 26 -8.12 -26.32 14.30
N GLY A 27 -8.00 -25.08 13.85
CA GLY A 27 -9.10 -24.19 13.50
C GLY A 27 -9.05 -23.87 12.01
N THR A 28 -9.50 -24.80 11.19
CA THR A 28 -9.76 -24.60 9.76
C THR A 28 -11.02 -23.74 9.58
N ALA A 29 -10.87 -22.47 9.17
CA ALA A 29 -11.80 -21.74 8.27
C ALA A 29 -11.45 -20.24 8.17
N VAL A 30 -10.49 -19.86 7.31
CA VAL A 30 -10.46 -18.49 6.72
C VAL A 30 -10.11 -18.46 5.23
N ASN A 31 -9.73 -19.59 4.62
CA ASN A 31 -9.44 -19.65 3.18
C ASN A 31 -10.59 -20.33 2.43
N ALA A 32 -11.68 -19.59 2.22
CA ALA A 32 -12.63 -19.95 1.18
C ALA A 32 -12.21 -19.20 -0.10
N PRO A 33 -11.74 -19.90 -1.17
CA PRO A 33 -11.57 -19.27 -2.47
C PRO A 33 -12.93 -18.78 -2.99
N ILE A 34 -12.89 -17.69 -3.77
CA ILE A 34 -14.06 -17.17 -4.48
C ILE A 34 -14.60 -18.31 -5.39
N PRO A 35 -15.92 -18.59 -5.42
CA PRO A 35 -16.45 -19.71 -6.20
C PRO A 35 -16.16 -19.57 -7.70
N GLU A 36 -15.56 -20.62 -8.24
CA GLU A 36 -14.96 -20.79 -9.57
C GLU A 36 -15.98 -20.99 -10.70
N ALA A 37 -17.10 -20.25 -10.69
CA ALA A 37 -18.19 -20.46 -11.64
C ALA A 37 -18.60 -19.15 -12.36
N LEU A 38 -17.73 -18.68 -13.26
CA LEU A 38 -18.13 -17.76 -14.34
C LEU A 38 -17.21 -17.76 -15.58
N HIS A 39 -16.33 -18.75 -15.76
CA HIS A 39 -15.48 -18.82 -16.95
C HIS A 39 -16.03 -19.82 -17.97
N SER A 40 -16.92 -19.32 -18.82
CA SER A 40 -17.22 -19.94 -20.12
C SER A 40 -17.51 -18.87 -21.15
N THR A 41 -16.45 -18.29 -21.70
CA THR A 41 -16.22 -18.06 -23.14
C THR A 41 -14.78 -17.58 -23.28
N ALA A 42 -14.00 -18.20 -24.17
CA ALA A 42 -12.59 -17.89 -24.48
C ALA A 42 -12.15 -16.45 -24.16
N GLU A 43 -11.35 -16.28 -23.09
CA GLU A 43 -10.78 -15.00 -22.71
C GLU A 43 -9.49 -14.76 -23.51
N LEU A 44 -9.52 -13.73 -24.34
CA LEU A 44 -8.30 -13.01 -24.75
C LEU A 44 -7.53 -12.62 -23.46
N PRO A 45 -6.19 -12.59 -23.45
CA PRO A 45 -5.48 -12.18 -22.24
C PRO A 45 -6.00 -10.81 -21.84
N VAL A 46 -6.54 -10.71 -20.62
CA VAL A 46 -6.96 -9.43 -20.04
C VAL A 46 -5.69 -8.60 -19.95
N SER A 47 -5.48 -7.71 -20.92
CA SER A 47 -4.33 -6.82 -20.91
C SER A 47 -4.48 -5.89 -19.72
N ASN A 48 -3.40 -5.69 -18.96
CA ASN A 48 -3.35 -4.71 -17.89
C ASN A 48 -3.83 -3.34 -18.40
N PRO A 49 -4.42 -2.49 -17.54
CA PRO A 49 -4.72 -1.12 -17.91
C PRO A 49 -3.44 -0.39 -18.34
N ALA A 50 -3.51 0.43 -19.40
CA ALA A 50 -2.32 1.06 -19.98
C ALA A 50 -1.49 1.92 -19.00
N HIS A 51 -2.13 2.50 -17.97
CA HIS A 51 -1.41 3.25 -16.94
C HIS A 51 -0.63 2.32 -16.00
N LEU A 52 -1.14 1.10 -15.76
CA LEU A 52 -0.44 0.09 -14.99
C LEU A 52 0.75 -0.45 -15.77
N ASP A 53 0.59 -0.74 -17.07
CA ASP A 53 1.72 -1.10 -17.96
C ASP A 53 2.82 -0.04 -17.95
N LEU A 54 2.44 1.24 -18.01
CA LEU A 54 3.39 2.34 -17.93
C LEU A 54 4.08 2.37 -16.56
N ALA A 55 3.34 2.20 -15.45
CA ALA A 55 3.92 2.15 -14.11
C ALA A 55 4.91 0.97 -13.96
N GLU A 56 4.58 -0.20 -14.51
CA GLU A 56 5.46 -1.38 -14.52
C GLU A 56 6.78 -1.12 -15.22
N SER A 57 6.78 -0.32 -16.29
CA SER A 57 7.99 0.03 -17.04
C SER A 57 9.04 0.80 -16.21
N TYR A 58 8.63 1.41 -15.09
CA TYR A 58 9.52 2.12 -14.18
C TYR A 58 10.03 1.26 -13.02
N ILE A 59 9.59 0.00 -12.89
CA ILE A 59 10.10 -0.88 -11.82
C ILE A 59 11.62 -1.05 -11.96
N GLY A 60 12.33 -0.81 -10.86
CA GLY A 60 13.80 -0.81 -10.82
C GLY A 60 14.44 0.56 -11.03
N THR A 61 13.66 1.61 -11.34
CA THR A 61 14.12 2.99 -11.19
C THR A 61 14.55 3.23 -9.75
N THR A 62 15.74 3.79 -9.58
CA THR A 62 16.33 4.12 -8.27
C THR A 62 16.73 5.58 -8.21
N GLU A 63 16.77 6.12 -7.00
CA GLU A 63 17.32 7.44 -6.75
C GLU A 63 18.82 7.48 -7.06
N LEU A 64 19.28 8.60 -7.60
CA LEU A 64 20.69 8.75 -7.98
C LEU A 64 21.62 8.73 -6.75
N THR A 65 21.23 9.40 -5.67
CA THR A 65 22.03 9.50 -4.45
C THR A 65 21.30 9.03 -3.19
N GLY A 66 20.07 8.53 -3.32
CA GLY A 66 19.21 8.19 -2.19
C GLY A 66 18.62 9.42 -1.47
N ASN A 67 18.60 10.57 -2.15
CA ASN A 67 18.05 11.82 -1.61
C ASN A 67 16.86 12.32 -2.46
N ASN A 68 15.99 11.42 -2.88
CA ASN A 68 14.84 11.70 -3.75
C ASN A 68 15.25 12.48 -5.02
N ASP A 69 16.27 12.01 -5.71
CA ASP A 69 16.87 12.65 -6.89
C ASP A 69 17.17 11.64 -8.00
N GLY A 70 17.55 12.12 -9.17
CA GLY A 70 17.77 11.29 -10.36
C GLY A 70 16.81 11.64 -11.49
N LEU A 71 17.13 11.21 -12.71
CA LEU A 71 16.47 11.69 -13.92
C LEU A 71 14.96 11.42 -13.90
N GLU A 72 14.56 10.18 -13.66
CA GLU A 72 13.15 9.76 -13.61
C GLU A 72 12.44 10.32 -12.38
N VAL A 73 13.08 10.31 -11.21
CA VAL A 73 12.53 10.88 -9.96
C VAL A 73 12.23 12.38 -10.13
N GLU A 74 13.14 13.11 -10.76
CA GLU A 74 12.98 14.53 -11.08
C GLU A 74 11.91 14.77 -12.16
N GLN A 75 11.70 13.84 -13.09
CA GLN A 75 10.58 13.91 -14.04
C GLN A 75 9.24 13.75 -13.32
N PHE A 76 9.11 12.78 -12.42
CA PHE A 76 7.89 12.58 -11.64
C PHE A 76 7.56 13.83 -10.82
N LEU A 77 8.55 14.36 -10.09
CA LEU A 77 8.40 15.58 -9.29
C LEU A 77 8.09 16.80 -10.16
N GLY A 78 8.76 16.92 -11.31
CA GLY A 78 8.56 18.00 -12.27
C GLY A 78 7.15 18.04 -12.84
N SER A 79 6.51 16.89 -13.05
CA SER A 79 5.11 16.80 -13.55
C SER A 79 4.10 17.53 -12.65
N VAL A 80 4.42 17.68 -11.37
CA VAL A 80 3.59 18.36 -10.36
C VAL A 80 4.24 19.65 -9.84
N GLY A 81 5.26 20.15 -10.54
CA GLY A 81 5.94 21.41 -10.24
C GLY A 81 6.86 21.40 -9.01
N LEU A 82 7.35 20.21 -8.60
CA LEU A 82 8.30 20.07 -7.51
C LEU A 82 9.72 19.80 -8.01
N SER A 83 10.69 20.16 -7.17
CA SER A 83 12.11 19.86 -7.38
C SER A 83 12.52 18.60 -6.62
N LYS A 84 13.68 18.02 -6.95
CA LYS A 84 14.31 16.92 -6.20
C LYS A 84 14.41 17.16 -4.69
N GLY A 85 14.54 16.07 -3.94
CA GLY A 85 14.53 16.08 -2.47
C GLY A 85 13.14 15.89 -1.87
N ASN A 86 12.08 16.12 -2.65
CA ASN A 86 10.71 15.90 -2.21
C ASN A 86 10.30 14.42 -2.35
N PRO A 87 9.45 13.89 -1.45
CA PRO A 87 8.81 12.59 -1.65
C PRO A 87 8.03 12.55 -2.97
N TYR A 88 8.18 11.46 -3.73
CA TYR A 88 7.67 11.37 -5.10
C TYR A 88 6.62 10.27 -5.32
N CYS A 89 6.15 9.58 -4.26
CA CYS A 89 5.15 8.52 -4.40
C CYS A 89 3.89 8.96 -5.17
N ALA A 90 3.24 10.04 -4.74
CA ALA A 90 2.04 10.57 -5.41
C ALA A 90 2.36 11.38 -6.67
N ALA A 91 3.59 11.93 -6.77
CA ALA A 91 4.06 12.58 -7.99
C ALA A 91 4.21 11.57 -9.13
N PHE A 92 4.72 10.36 -8.83
CA PHE A 92 4.74 9.24 -9.76
C PHE A 92 3.34 8.86 -10.24
N ILE A 93 2.35 8.73 -9.33
CA ILE A 93 0.95 8.47 -9.73
C ILE A 93 0.45 9.57 -10.69
N SER A 94 0.71 10.84 -10.36
CA SER A 94 0.30 11.97 -11.22
C SER A 94 0.93 11.90 -12.60
N TYR A 95 2.25 11.66 -12.66
CA TYR A 95 3.01 11.51 -13.90
C TYR A 95 2.44 10.37 -14.76
N ILE A 96 2.23 9.18 -14.19
CA ILE A 96 1.67 8.04 -14.91
C ILE A 96 0.29 8.35 -15.48
N LEU A 97 -0.56 9.04 -14.71
CA LEU A 97 -1.90 9.42 -15.17
C LEU A 97 -1.88 10.53 -16.24
N ASP A 98 -0.88 11.41 -16.25
CA ASP A 98 -0.70 12.45 -17.28
C ASP A 98 -0.15 11.87 -18.59
N GLU A 99 0.81 10.96 -18.49
CA GLU A 99 1.42 10.31 -19.65
C GLU A 99 0.53 9.22 -20.27
N THR A 100 -0.51 8.77 -19.57
CA THR A 100 -1.46 7.78 -20.09
C THR A 100 -2.60 8.46 -20.85
N PRO A 101 -2.78 8.20 -22.16
CA PRO A 101 -3.87 8.78 -22.92
C PRO A 101 -5.24 8.29 -22.46
N GLY A 102 -6.22 9.19 -22.49
CA GLY A 102 -7.63 8.85 -22.29
C GLY A 102 -8.05 8.65 -20.83
N ILE A 103 -7.20 9.00 -19.84
CA ILE A 103 -7.62 9.06 -18.44
C ILE A 103 -8.68 10.14 -18.26
N LYS A 104 -9.85 9.73 -17.78
CA LYS A 104 -10.97 10.60 -17.41
C LYS A 104 -10.94 10.94 -15.93
N SER A 105 -10.61 9.97 -15.09
CA SER A 105 -10.60 10.10 -13.63
C SER A 105 -9.48 9.25 -13.02
N PRO A 106 -8.84 9.71 -11.93
CA PRO A 106 -9.00 11.02 -11.33
C PRO A 106 -8.29 12.11 -12.16
N THR A 107 -8.80 13.35 -12.12
CA THR A 107 -8.18 14.52 -12.82
C THR A 107 -7.15 15.27 -11.98
N ILE A 108 -7.01 14.92 -10.70
CA ILE A 108 -6.05 15.59 -9.81
C ILE A 108 -4.62 15.16 -10.12
N ARG A 109 -3.69 16.12 -10.09
CA ARG A 109 -2.24 15.93 -10.18
C ARG A 109 -1.57 16.64 -9.01
N THR A 110 -0.81 15.88 -8.22
CA THR A 110 -0.32 16.30 -6.91
C THR A 110 0.74 15.37 -6.37
N ALA A 111 1.63 15.88 -5.51
CA ALA A 111 2.57 15.05 -4.74
C ALA A 111 2.01 14.62 -3.36
N LEU A 112 0.75 14.88 -3.05
CA LEU A 112 0.15 14.52 -1.75
C LEU A 112 -0.86 13.37 -1.88
N ALA A 113 -0.50 12.19 -1.39
CA ALA A 113 -1.31 10.97 -1.53
C ALA A 113 -2.79 11.11 -1.13
N SER A 114 -3.07 11.81 -0.02
CA SER A 114 -4.45 12.00 0.47
C SER A 114 -5.35 12.78 -0.48
N LYS A 115 -4.78 13.54 -1.42
CA LYS A 115 -5.54 14.26 -2.45
C LYS A 115 -6.14 13.35 -3.52
N PHE A 116 -5.66 12.12 -3.66
CA PHE A 116 -6.29 11.12 -4.53
C PHE A 116 -7.55 10.50 -3.92
N ILE A 117 -7.89 10.80 -2.66
CA ILE A 117 -9.16 10.41 -2.06
C ILE A 117 -10.26 11.34 -2.59
N THR A 118 -11.23 10.78 -3.30
CA THR A 118 -12.37 11.48 -3.89
C THR A 118 -13.69 10.93 -3.31
N ASN A 119 -14.81 11.53 -3.69
CA ASN A 119 -16.13 11.03 -3.31
C ASN A 119 -16.47 9.64 -3.91
N SER A 120 -15.76 9.22 -4.96
CA SER A 120 -15.91 7.90 -5.58
C SER A 120 -14.92 6.85 -5.03
N SER A 121 -14.03 7.24 -4.10
CA SER A 121 -13.10 6.30 -3.48
C SER A 121 -13.81 5.23 -2.66
N ILE A 122 -13.26 4.03 -2.70
CA ILE A 122 -13.71 2.88 -1.94
C ILE A 122 -13.01 2.90 -0.59
N ASP A 123 -13.78 2.83 0.50
CA ASP A 123 -13.24 2.64 1.85
C ASP A 123 -12.67 1.22 1.99
N ALA A 124 -11.43 1.09 2.48
CA ALA A 124 -10.75 -0.20 2.65
C ALA A 124 -11.54 -1.20 3.52
N LYS A 125 -12.41 -0.72 4.43
CA LYS A 125 -13.31 -1.57 5.22
C LYS A 125 -14.36 -2.26 4.35
N LYS A 126 -14.78 -1.67 3.23
CA LYS A 126 -15.69 -2.33 2.27
C LYS A 126 -14.99 -3.52 1.60
N VAL A 127 -13.74 -3.34 1.22
CA VAL A 127 -12.90 -4.39 0.63
C VAL A 127 -12.67 -5.52 1.64
N LEU A 128 -12.29 -5.18 2.88
CA LEU A 128 -12.14 -6.14 3.96
C LEU A 128 -13.42 -6.92 4.25
N ARG A 129 -14.60 -6.29 4.14
CA ARG A 129 -15.91 -6.98 4.29
C ARG A 129 -16.31 -7.81 3.06
N GLY A 130 -15.55 -7.75 1.97
CA GLY A 130 -15.86 -8.45 0.72
C GLY A 130 -17.03 -7.84 -0.04
N THR A 131 -17.40 -6.59 0.23
CA THR A 131 -18.51 -5.90 -0.45
C THR A 131 -18.04 -5.13 -1.69
N GLU A 132 -16.73 -5.00 -1.90
CA GLU A 132 -16.11 -4.35 -3.05
C GLU A 132 -14.86 -5.14 -3.44
N ALA A 133 -14.65 -5.33 -4.74
CA ALA A 133 -13.40 -5.78 -5.32
C ALA A 133 -12.63 -4.56 -5.88
N ILE A 134 -11.31 -4.70 -5.92
CA ILE A 134 -10.38 -3.68 -6.40
C ILE A 134 -9.80 -4.14 -7.74
N PRO A 135 -10.21 -3.52 -8.86
CA PRO A 135 -9.61 -3.79 -10.16
C PRO A 135 -8.13 -3.39 -10.19
N ASP A 136 -7.35 -4.07 -11.01
CA ASP A 136 -5.97 -3.73 -11.30
C ASP A 136 -5.86 -2.30 -11.85
N GLY A 137 -4.76 -1.63 -11.54
CA GLY A 137 -4.53 -0.20 -11.83
C GLY A 137 -5.25 0.76 -10.86
N THR A 138 -6.05 0.26 -9.92
CA THR A 138 -6.66 1.13 -8.91
C THR A 138 -5.59 1.77 -8.02
N ILE A 139 -5.71 3.08 -7.76
CA ILE A 139 -4.79 3.77 -6.84
C ILE A 139 -5.11 3.33 -5.41
N VAL A 140 -4.13 2.76 -4.72
CA VAL A 140 -4.21 2.44 -3.29
C VAL A 140 -3.60 3.57 -2.47
N ILE A 141 -4.29 3.96 -1.39
CA ILE A 141 -3.94 5.15 -0.61
C ILE A 141 -3.79 4.77 0.87
N TRP A 142 -2.63 5.13 1.42
CA TRP A 142 -2.34 5.01 2.84
C TRP A 142 -2.45 6.34 3.55
N GLN A 143 -2.87 6.30 4.81
CA GLN A 143 -2.85 7.42 5.73
C GLN A 143 -1.85 7.20 6.86
N LYS A 144 -1.09 8.25 7.20
CA LYS A 144 -0.20 8.31 8.37
C LYS A 144 -0.94 8.94 9.56
N GLY A 145 -1.29 8.12 10.53
CA GLY A 145 -2.06 8.50 11.72
C GLY A 145 -3.42 9.08 11.35
N ASN A 146 -3.64 10.33 11.77
CA ASN A 146 -4.80 11.16 11.42
C ASN A 146 -4.38 12.42 10.64
N THR A 147 -3.22 12.38 9.98
CA THR A 147 -2.68 13.52 9.24
C THR A 147 -3.14 13.50 7.78
N ILE A 148 -2.83 14.57 7.04
CA ILE A 148 -2.98 14.63 5.59
C ILE A 148 -1.86 13.87 4.85
N PHE A 149 -0.81 13.45 5.56
CA PHE A 149 0.32 12.73 4.98
C PHE A 149 0.01 11.24 4.88
N GLY A 150 0.71 10.58 3.97
CA GLY A 150 0.43 9.21 3.58
C GLY A 150 1.33 8.76 2.44
N HIS A 151 0.89 7.72 1.74
CA HIS A 151 1.56 7.17 0.56
C HIS A 151 0.51 6.73 -0.45
N ALA A 152 0.93 6.56 -1.70
CA ALA A 152 0.08 6.06 -2.76
C ALA A 152 0.88 5.15 -3.70
N GLY A 153 0.19 4.19 -4.30
CA GLY A 153 0.70 3.25 -5.29
C GLY A 153 -0.43 2.82 -6.22
N PHE A 154 -0.10 2.02 -7.24
CA PHE A 154 -1.10 1.31 -8.03
C PHE A 154 -1.25 -0.12 -7.50
N VAL A 155 -2.48 -0.61 -7.41
CA VAL A 155 -2.74 -2.04 -7.23
C VAL A 155 -2.41 -2.72 -8.55
N GLU A 156 -1.48 -3.66 -8.51
CA GLU A 156 -1.19 -4.53 -9.64
C GLU A 156 -2.14 -5.73 -9.64
N GLU A 157 -2.38 -6.33 -8.46
CA GLU A 157 -3.25 -7.49 -8.32
C GLU A 157 -3.89 -7.53 -6.93
N GLN A 158 -5.17 -7.91 -6.84
CA GLN A 158 -5.82 -8.25 -5.57
C GLN A 158 -5.71 -9.75 -5.28
N LEU A 159 -4.86 -10.13 -4.31
CA LEU A 159 -4.60 -11.52 -3.92
C LEU A 159 -5.70 -12.09 -3.01
N SER A 160 -6.26 -11.25 -2.13
CA SER A 160 -7.35 -11.61 -1.23
C SER A 160 -8.17 -10.40 -0.82
N ARG A 161 -9.13 -10.57 0.09
CA ARG A 161 -9.92 -9.45 0.66
C ARG A 161 -9.06 -8.44 1.42
N SER A 162 -7.87 -8.84 1.86
CA SER A 162 -6.96 -8.01 2.62
C SER A 162 -5.61 -7.81 1.96
N GLU A 163 -5.21 -8.60 0.96
CA GLU A 163 -3.85 -8.61 0.42
C GLU A 163 -3.80 -8.25 -1.06
N PHE A 164 -2.75 -7.51 -1.43
CA PHE A 164 -2.56 -6.93 -2.75
C PHE A 164 -1.09 -6.97 -3.15
N THR A 165 -0.82 -7.16 -4.43
CA THR A 165 0.43 -6.75 -5.05
C THR A 165 0.28 -5.33 -5.57
N THR A 166 1.28 -4.48 -5.36
CA THR A 166 1.26 -3.05 -5.68
C THR A 166 2.54 -2.60 -6.37
N ILE A 167 2.47 -1.52 -7.15
CA ILE A 167 3.62 -0.80 -7.70
C ILE A 167 3.69 0.57 -7.03
N GLU A 168 4.81 0.82 -6.36
CA GLU A 168 5.01 1.96 -5.48
C GLU A 168 6.32 2.64 -5.79
N ALA A 169 6.31 3.97 -5.87
CA ALA A 169 7.50 4.81 -5.98
C ALA A 169 7.85 5.41 -4.62
N ASN A 170 9.12 5.75 -4.38
CA ASN A 170 9.61 6.27 -3.11
C ASN A 170 9.39 5.25 -1.98
N THR A 171 9.74 3.99 -2.26
CA THR A 171 9.73 2.90 -1.29
C THR A 171 10.97 2.01 -1.47
N GLY A 172 11.30 1.21 -0.47
CA GLY A 172 12.40 0.23 -0.53
C GLY A 172 12.11 -0.98 -1.42
N SER A 173 13.16 -1.64 -1.92
CA SER A 173 13.12 -2.84 -2.79
C SER A 173 12.60 -4.15 -2.16
N GLY A 174 12.37 -4.20 -0.83
CA GLY A 174 11.83 -5.40 -0.18
C GLY A 174 10.44 -5.80 -0.69
N THR A 175 10.00 -7.04 -0.47
CA THR A 175 8.60 -7.43 -0.79
C THR A 175 7.62 -7.00 0.31
N TYR A 176 8.08 -7.05 1.57
CA TYR A 176 7.32 -6.73 2.79
C TYR A 176 8.03 -5.65 3.61
N GLY A 177 7.34 -5.03 4.58
CA GLY A 177 7.91 -4.04 5.50
C GLY A 177 7.54 -2.59 5.18
N ASP A 178 8.17 -1.66 5.91
CA ASP A 178 7.81 -0.24 5.95
C ASP A 178 7.90 0.46 4.59
N GLN A 179 7.08 1.49 4.36
CA GLN A 179 7.31 2.46 3.29
C GLN A 179 8.49 3.37 3.68
N SER A 180 9.71 2.83 3.77
CA SER A 180 10.88 3.68 3.97
C SER A 180 10.86 4.79 2.91
N ASP A 181 10.90 6.04 3.37
CA ASP A 181 11.00 7.20 2.47
C ASP A 181 12.29 7.04 1.66
N GLY A 182 12.18 6.75 0.37
CA GLY A 182 13.33 6.69 -0.54
C GLY A 182 13.47 5.37 -1.33
N ASP A 183 14.64 5.19 -1.94
CA ASP A 183 15.10 4.04 -2.76
C ASP A 183 14.61 4.08 -4.22
N GLY A 184 13.37 3.70 -4.52
CA GLY A 184 12.96 3.63 -5.94
C GLY A 184 11.52 3.26 -6.22
N VAL A 185 11.29 2.71 -7.41
CA VAL A 185 10.00 2.18 -7.88
C VAL A 185 10.04 0.66 -7.83
N TRP A 186 9.14 0.05 -7.04
CA TRP A 186 9.16 -1.38 -6.77
C TRP A 186 7.78 -2.00 -6.69
N ARG A 187 7.77 -3.31 -6.93
CA ARG A 187 6.63 -4.17 -6.63
C ARG A 187 6.64 -4.56 -5.16
N ARG A 188 5.49 -4.44 -4.48
CA ARG A 188 5.32 -4.67 -3.04
C ARG A 188 4.13 -5.59 -2.79
N GLN A 189 4.14 -6.31 -1.67
CA GLN A 189 2.94 -6.96 -1.13
C GLN A 189 2.44 -6.19 0.09
N ARG A 190 1.14 -5.91 0.09
CA ARG A 190 0.51 -5.01 1.05
C ARG A 190 -0.77 -5.62 1.59
N SER A 191 -1.03 -5.38 2.88
CA SER A 191 -2.23 -5.86 3.55
C SER A 191 -3.03 -4.71 4.17
N ILE A 192 -4.35 -4.78 4.12
CA ILE A 192 -5.22 -3.85 4.85
C ILE A 192 -5.16 -4.21 6.34
N MET A 193 -4.46 -3.39 7.11
CA MET A 193 -4.33 -3.51 8.57
C MET A 193 -4.90 -2.25 9.24
N PRO A 194 -6.22 -2.19 9.52
CA PRO A 194 -6.88 -0.94 9.95
C PRO A 194 -6.38 -0.34 11.26
N GLY A 195 -5.78 -1.16 12.12
CA GLY A 195 -5.21 -0.71 13.40
C GLY A 195 -3.84 -0.05 13.30
N ASN A 196 -3.17 -0.14 12.14
CA ASN A 196 -1.82 0.39 12.01
C ASN A 196 -1.81 1.92 11.94
N TYR A 197 -0.76 2.53 12.52
CA TYR A 197 -0.54 3.97 12.42
C TYR A 197 -0.44 4.40 10.95
N PHE A 198 0.28 3.62 10.14
CA PHE A 198 0.34 3.76 8.70
C PHE A 198 -0.48 2.64 8.04
N ARG A 199 -1.59 2.96 7.37
CA ARG A 199 -2.58 1.97 6.93
C ARG A 199 -3.25 2.36 5.62
N ILE A 200 -3.65 1.37 4.83
CA ILE A 200 -4.55 1.57 3.69
C ILE A 200 -5.90 2.04 4.21
N THR A 201 -6.38 3.17 3.71
CA THR A 201 -7.71 3.70 4.07
C THR A 201 -8.65 3.70 2.88
N ASN A 202 -8.13 3.93 1.68
CA ASN A 202 -8.94 4.17 0.50
C ASN A 202 -8.31 3.58 -0.75
N PHE A 203 -9.17 3.33 -1.73
CA PHE A 203 -8.81 2.98 -3.09
C PHE A 203 -9.56 3.90 -4.06
N THR A 204 -8.89 4.41 -5.09
CA THR A 204 -9.50 5.30 -6.10
C THR A 204 -9.34 4.69 -7.47
N ARG A 205 -10.46 4.29 -8.09
CA ARG A 205 -10.47 3.70 -9.43
C ARG A 205 -9.98 4.72 -10.46
N VAL A 206 -9.18 4.22 -11.41
CA VAL A 206 -8.78 4.95 -12.60
C VAL A 206 -9.78 4.62 -13.70
N GLU A 207 -10.37 5.63 -14.32
CA GLU A 207 -11.37 5.48 -15.38
C GLU A 207 -10.89 6.13 -16.66
N TYR A 208 -11.18 5.48 -17.78
CA TYR A 208 -10.91 5.98 -19.11
C TYR A 208 -12.14 6.65 -19.72
N GLU A 209 -11.92 7.56 -20.66
CA GLU A 209 -12.97 8.05 -21.53
C GLU A 209 -13.60 6.88 -22.29
N ARG A 210 -14.94 6.81 -22.28
CA ARG A 210 -15.65 5.78 -23.04
C ARG A 210 -15.47 6.09 -24.52
N LYS A 211 -14.93 5.13 -25.28
CA LYS A 211 -14.98 5.19 -26.74
C LYS A 211 -16.47 5.20 -27.15
N ALA A 212 -16.85 6.20 -27.91
CA ALA A 212 -18.22 6.38 -28.42
C ALA A 212 -18.60 5.26 -29.40
#